data_AF-A0A8I6YHZ6-F1
#
_entry.id   AF-A0A8I6YHZ6-F1
#
_cell.length_a   1.000
_cell.length_b   1.000
_cell.length_c   1.000
_cell.angle_alpha   90.00
_cell.angle_beta   90.00
_cell.angle_gamma   90.00
#
_symmetry.space_group_name_H-M   'P 1'
#
loop_
_entity.id
_entity.type
_entity.pdbx_description
1 polymer ?
#
loop_
_entity_poly.entity_id
_entity_poly.type
_entity_poly.pdbx_seq_one_letter_code
_entity_poly.pdbx_strand_id
1 'polypeptide(L)'
;MFSTFDTARVLASDYPSSRSAAPPLFRYCKEESRDLAILFPDWSFWGWPEVNIRPWAPLMEELVRENARVPWEDREPYAFWKGNTDVSEVRKDLFRCNNDTAAGKEWNARLFKQDWYAAGRNGFRDSDLTKQCRYRYKIYVQGNSWSVSEKYILACDSPMLAVDTPFRDFFSRGLVAGKHYWPIDPADKCRAVKLAVDWGNAHPGPARRMGEVGSGFAREEMGMDYVYEYMLSVLKRYSALLRYKPAVPEKAVEVSLESMVCPRGGRERELMMESRERYVALDEPCTLPPPFTADEVREMAVRDEEVRSKLLHMQMVGH
;
A
#
# COMPACT_ATOMS: atom_id res chain seq x y z
N MET A 1 11.30 -5.44 18.46
CA MET A 1 9.90 -5.35 18.91
C MET A 1 9.01 -5.13 17.70
N PHE A 2 7.83 -5.74 17.59
CA PHE A 2 6.88 -5.46 16.52
C PHE A 2 5.76 -4.56 17.04
N SER A 3 5.50 -3.44 16.36
CA SER A 3 4.34 -2.61 16.67
C SER A 3 3.16 -3.00 15.79
N THR A 4 2.00 -3.20 16.41
CA THR A 4 0.73 -3.45 15.73
C THR A 4 -0.14 -2.20 15.61
N PHE A 5 0.38 -1.02 15.96
CA PHE A 5 -0.36 0.25 15.96
C PHE A 5 0.08 1.18 14.82
N ASP A 6 -0.89 1.88 14.24
CA ASP A 6 -0.69 2.80 13.11
C ASP A 6 0.28 3.95 13.41
N THR A 7 0.42 4.35 14.69
CA THR A 7 1.09 5.61 15.09
C THR A 7 2.33 5.45 15.96
N ALA A 8 2.71 4.26 16.43
CA ALA A 8 3.85 4.10 17.34
C ALA A 8 5.18 4.39 16.64
N ARG A 9 6.00 5.38 17.05
CA ARG A 9 7.19 5.78 16.28
C ARG A 9 8.48 5.69 17.09
N VAL A 10 9.60 5.59 16.39
CA VAL A 10 10.94 5.86 16.93
C VAL A 10 11.52 7.04 16.16
N LEU A 11 11.42 8.24 16.70
CA LEU A 11 11.83 9.45 15.97
C LEU A 11 13.33 9.65 16.05
N ALA A 12 13.95 10.01 14.93
CA ALA A 12 15.38 10.35 14.89
C ALA A 12 15.73 11.54 15.79
N SER A 13 14.77 12.45 16.01
CA SER A 13 14.92 13.61 16.92
C SER A 13 15.11 13.21 18.38
N ASP A 14 14.63 12.03 18.78
CA ASP A 14 14.72 11.55 20.16
C ASP A 14 16.10 10.96 20.47
N TYR A 15 16.92 10.76 19.42
CA TYR A 15 18.27 10.19 19.49
C TYR A 15 19.30 11.10 18.78
N PRO A 16 19.43 12.38 19.18
CA PRO A 16 20.22 13.38 18.45
C PRO A 16 21.72 13.08 18.44
N SER A 17 22.24 12.45 19.50
CA SER A 17 23.66 12.14 19.64
C SER A 17 24.09 10.88 18.89
N SER A 18 23.17 9.91 18.70
CA SER A 18 23.46 8.67 17.99
C SER A 18 22.17 7.93 17.64
N ARG A 19 21.88 7.81 16.33
CA ARG A 19 20.76 6.99 15.85
C ARG A 19 20.91 5.51 16.21
N SER A 20 22.14 5.03 16.39
CA SER A 20 22.41 3.64 16.79
C SER A 20 21.98 3.34 18.23
N ALA A 21 21.68 4.35 19.05
CA ALA A 21 21.10 4.17 20.38
C ALA A 21 19.58 3.95 20.37
N ALA A 22 18.93 4.15 19.22
CA ALA A 22 17.49 3.97 19.10
C ALA A 22 17.09 2.49 19.25
N PRO A 23 16.02 2.16 19.99
CA PRO A 23 15.54 0.79 20.11
C PRO A 23 14.96 0.31 18.79
N PRO A 24 15.17 -0.97 18.41
CA PRO A 24 14.64 -1.52 17.17
C PRO A 24 13.13 -1.75 17.26
N LEU A 25 12.39 -1.04 16.42
CA LEU A 25 10.95 -1.17 16.25
C LEU A 25 10.61 -1.57 14.82
N PHE A 26 10.00 -2.75 14.66
CA PHE A 26 9.45 -3.23 13.40
C PHE A 26 8.06 -2.67 13.22
N ARG A 27 7.79 -2.12 12.03
CA ARG A 27 6.53 -1.45 11.70
C ARG A 27 6.16 -1.66 10.25
N TYR A 28 4.87 -1.50 10.00
CA TYR A 28 4.29 -1.59 8.66
C TYR A 28 4.65 -0.42 7.75
N CYS A 29 4.81 0.77 8.34
CA CYS A 29 5.29 1.95 7.65
C CYS A 29 6.22 2.78 8.52
N LYS A 30 6.88 3.75 7.88
CA LYS A 30 7.62 4.81 8.55
C LYS A 30 7.49 6.11 7.79
N GLU A 31 7.63 7.24 8.48
CA GLU A 31 7.83 8.54 7.84
C GLU A 31 9.31 8.64 7.46
N GLU A 32 9.63 8.59 6.16
CA GLU A 32 11.00 8.31 5.66
C GLU A 32 12.07 9.28 6.23
N SER A 33 11.72 10.56 6.41
CA SER A 33 12.65 11.59 6.88
C SER A 33 12.81 11.67 8.40
N ARG A 34 11.95 10.98 9.18
CA ARG A 34 11.86 11.19 10.64
C ARG A 34 11.88 9.93 11.48
N ASP A 35 11.39 8.81 10.97
CA ASP A 35 11.20 7.58 11.74
C ASP A 35 12.31 6.55 11.44
N LEU A 36 12.85 5.96 12.50
CA LEU A 36 13.93 4.97 12.48
C LEU A 36 13.42 3.52 12.46
N ALA A 37 12.09 3.33 12.36
CA ALA A 37 11.50 2.00 12.29
C ALA A 37 12.04 1.14 11.13
N ILE A 38 12.11 -0.17 11.40
CA ILE A 38 12.45 -1.21 10.43
C ILE A 38 11.14 -1.64 9.76
N LEU A 39 11.07 -1.50 8.43
CA LEU A 39 9.86 -1.83 7.68
C LEU A 39 9.65 -3.35 7.63
N PHE A 40 8.42 -3.77 7.91
CA PHE A 40 7.97 -5.15 7.91
C PHE A 40 6.58 -5.25 7.26
N PRO A 41 6.25 -6.33 6.54
CA PRO A 41 4.94 -6.46 5.89
C PRO A 41 3.77 -6.33 6.88
N ASP A 42 2.68 -5.73 6.40
CA ASP A 42 1.46 -5.56 7.19
C ASP A 42 0.66 -6.86 7.31
N TRP A 43 -0.16 -6.99 8.36
CA TRP A 43 -0.91 -8.22 8.65
C TRP A 43 -1.89 -8.61 7.54
N SER A 44 -2.35 -7.65 6.73
CA SER A 44 -3.40 -7.92 5.74
C SER A 44 -2.91 -8.76 4.55
N PHE A 45 -1.60 -9.03 4.42
CA PHE A 45 -1.13 -10.06 3.48
C PHE A 45 -1.71 -11.45 3.80
N TRP A 46 -1.98 -11.74 5.07
CA TRP A 46 -2.64 -12.98 5.53
C TRP A 46 -4.16 -12.82 5.71
N GLY A 47 -4.72 -11.68 5.26
CA GLY A 47 -6.14 -11.38 5.31
C GLY A 47 -6.51 -10.39 6.43
N TRP A 48 -7.70 -9.82 6.31
CA TRP A 48 -8.24 -8.84 7.25
C TRP A 48 -9.71 -9.19 7.54
N PRO A 49 -9.95 -10.11 8.51
CA PRO A 49 -11.26 -10.70 8.72
C PRO A 49 -12.32 -9.69 9.18
N GLU A 50 -11.94 -8.67 9.94
CA GLU A 50 -12.82 -7.61 10.46
C GLU A 50 -13.51 -6.82 9.35
N VAL A 51 -12.88 -6.73 8.17
CA VAL A 51 -13.40 -6.03 6.99
C VAL A 51 -13.66 -6.97 5.81
N ASN A 52 -13.65 -8.28 6.06
CA ASN A 52 -13.91 -9.33 5.07
C ASN A 52 -12.99 -9.28 3.83
N ILE A 53 -11.71 -8.96 4.02
CA ILE A 53 -10.71 -9.00 2.94
C ILE A 53 -9.92 -10.31 3.02
N ARG A 54 -9.88 -11.06 1.91
CA ARG A 54 -9.15 -12.33 1.79
C ARG A 54 -7.62 -12.13 1.85
N PRO A 55 -6.85 -13.18 2.18
CA PRO A 55 -5.39 -13.18 2.05
C PRO A 55 -4.93 -12.78 0.65
N TRP A 56 -3.71 -12.27 0.56
CA TRP A 56 -3.21 -11.62 -0.65
C TRP A 56 -3.14 -12.53 -1.87
N ALA A 57 -2.57 -13.74 -1.74
CA ALA A 57 -2.46 -14.68 -2.85
C ALA A 57 -3.82 -15.06 -3.49
N PRO A 58 -4.82 -15.55 -2.73
CA PRO A 58 -6.13 -15.85 -3.30
C PRO A 58 -6.90 -14.61 -3.76
N LEU A 59 -6.75 -13.47 -3.08
CA LEU A 59 -7.34 -12.20 -3.53
C LEU A 59 -6.74 -11.74 -4.86
N MET A 60 -5.44 -11.92 -5.07
CA MET A 60 -4.76 -11.59 -6.33
C MET A 60 -5.33 -12.41 -7.49
N GLU A 61 -5.58 -13.72 -7.29
CA GLU A 61 -6.24 -14.55 -8.29
C GLU A 61 -7.65 -14.05 -8.64
N GLU A 62 -8.41 -13.59 -7.64
CA GLU A 62 -9.71 -12.95 -7.87
C GLU A 62 -9.57 -11.66 -8.66
N LEU A 63 -8.66 -10.77 -8.27
CA LEU A 63 -8.43 -9.50 -8.94
C LEU A 63 -8.04 -9.70 -10.40
N VAL A 64 -7.13 -10.63 -10.71
CA VAL A 64 -6.75 -10.97 -12.09
C VAL A 64 -7.96 -11.44 -12.89
N ARG A 65 -8.80 -12.33 -12.33
CA ARG A 65 -10.02 -12.80 -13.01
C ARG A 65 -11.02 -11.68 -13.25
N GLU A 66 -11.22 -10.81 -12.26
CA GLU A 66 -12.21 -9.73 -12.32
C GLU A 66 -11.75 -8.60 -13.24
N ASN A 67 -10.46 -8.26 -13.24
CA ASN A 67 -9.89 -7.28 -14.16
C ASN A 67 -10.07 -7.70 -15.63
N ALA A 68 -9.99 -9.00 -15.91
CA ALA A 68 -10.20 -9.56 -17.25
C ALA A 68 -11.67 -9.54 -17.72
N ARG A 69 -12.65 -9.32 -16.82
CA ARG A 69 -14.07 -9.28 -17.19
C ARG A 69 -14.48 -7.99 -17.88
N VAL A 70 -13.85 -6.87 -17.51
CA VAL A 70 -14.15 -5.56 -18.08
C VAL A 70 -12.86 -5.00 -18.68
N PRO A 71 -12.71 -5.05 -20.03
CA PRO A 71 -11.59 -4.42 -20.72
C PRO A 71 -11.41 -2.98 -20.25
N TRP A 72 -10.17 -2.52 -20.17
CA TRP A 72 -9.86 -1.20 -19.61
C TRP A 72 -10.60 -0.07 -20.35
N GLU A 73 -10.81 -0.24 -21.65
CA GLU A 73 -11.52 0.67 -22.53
C GLU A 73 -13.00 0.84 -22.14
N ASP A 74 -13.63 -0.21 -21.58
CA ASP A 74 -15.04 -0.24 -21.19
C ASP A 74 -15.27 0.20 -19.73
N ARG A 75 -14.19 0.43 -18.97
CA ARG A 75 -14.27 0.89 -17.57
C ARG A 75 -14.80 2.33 -17.49
N GLU A 76 -15.43 2.64 -16.37
CA GLU A 76 -15.93 3.98 -16.08
C GLU A 76 -14.77 5.00 -16.13
N PRO A 77 -14.86 6.10 -16.92
CA PRO A 77 -13.74 6.97 -17.24
C PRO A 77 -13.40 7.98 -16.13
N TYR A 78 -13.59 7.59 -14.87
CA TYR A 78 -13.42 8.43 -13.69
C TYR A 78 -12.36 7.88 -12.74
N ALA A 79 -11.80 8.77 -11.93
CA ALA A 79 -11.02 8.38 -10.77
C ALA A 79 -11.93 7.99 -9.61
N PHE A 80 -11.65 6.85 -8.98
CA PHE A 80 -12.45 6.34 -7.89
C PHE A 80 -11.69 6.28 -6.57
N TRP A 81 -12.37 6.63 -5.49
CA TRP A 81 -11.93 6.39 -4.13
C TRP A 81 -13.12 6.10 -3.20
N LYS A 82 -12.95 5.15 -2.28
CA LYS A 82 -13.90 4.90 -1.19
C LYS A 82 -13.12 4.70 0.10
N GLY A 83 -13.45 5.45 1.15
CA GLY A 83 -12.72 5.32 2.41
C GLY A 83 -13.26 6.18 3.55
N ASN A 84 -12.69 5.99 4.74
CA ASN A 84 -13.04 6.80 5.90
C ASN A 84 -12.41 8.19 5.76
N THR A 85 -13.24 9.24 5.70
CA THR A 85 -12.74 10.62 5.69
C THR A 85 -12.21 11.05 7.04
N ASP A 86 -12.70 10.44 8.13
CA ASP A 86 -12.55 11.02 9.47
C ASP A 86 -11.19 10.68 10.11
N VAL A 87 -10.38 9.83 9.47
CA VAL A 87 -9.06 9.36 9.95
C VAL A 87 -7.89 10.25 9.54
N SER A 88 -8.07 11.23 8.65
CA SER A 88 -6.98 12.15 8.30
C SER A 88 -7.50 13.41 7.63
N GLU A 89 -6.84 14.53 7.87
CA GLU A 89 -7.18 15.81 7.21
C GLU A 89 -7.01 15.73 5.69
N VAL A 90 -6.01 14.99 5.20
CA VAL A 90 -5.78 14.81 3.74
C VAL A 90 -6.98 14.13 3.08
N ARG A 91 -7.61 13.14 3.73
CA ARG A 91 -8.83 12.48 3.21
C ARG A 91 -10.06 13.38 3.30
N LYS A 92 -10.23 14.13 4.39
CA LYS A 92 -11.31 15.13 4.49
C LYS A 92 -11.20 16.15 3.37
N ASP A 93 -9.98 16.60 3.09
CA ASP A 93 -9.74 17.59 2.06
C ASP A 93 -9.91 17.02 0.64
N LEU A 94 -9.45 15.79 0.38
CA LEU A 94 -9.75 15.08 -0.87
C LEU A 94 -11.26 14.98 -1.11
N PHE A 95 -12.04 14.71 -0.06
CA PHE A 95 -13.50 14.58 -0.19
C PHE A 95 -14.18 15.89 -0.61
N ARG A 96 -13.54 17.06 -0.43
CA ARG A 96 -14.06 18.35 -0.91
C ARG A 96 -14.22 18.39 -2.43
N CYS A 97 -13.44 17.61 -3.20
CA CYS A 97 -13.63 17.53 -4.65
C CYS A 97 -15.08 17.08 -4.99
N ASN A 98 -15.68 16.19 -4.20
CA ASN A 98 -17.05 15.75 -4.44
C ASN A 98 -18.09 16.83 -4.11
N ASN A 99 -17.82 17.64 -3.08
CA ASN A 99 -18.68 18.78 -2.69
C ASN A 99 -18.66 19.88 -3.77
N ASP A 100 -17.49 20.14 -4.34
CA ASP A 100 -17.32 21.07 -5.44
C ASP A 100 -18.05 20.60 -6.71
N THR A 101 -18.05 19.28 -7.00
CA THR A 101 -18.86 18.70 -8.08
C THR A 101 -20.35 18.95 -7.87
N ALA A 102 -20.84 18.81 -6.64
CA ALA A 102 -22.23 19.15 -6.31
C ALA A 102 -22.55 20.65 -6.49
N ALA A 103 -21.53 21.51 -6.47
CA ALA A 103 -21.61 22.94 -6.77
C ALA A 103 -21.34 23.28 -8.25
N GLY A 104 -21.24 22.27 -9.14
CA GLY A 104 -21.06 22.43 -10.58
C GLY A 104 -19.62 22.36 -11.10
N LYS A 105 -18.62 22.09 -10.24
CA LYS A 105 -17.21 21.91 -10.65
C LYS A 105 -16.86 20.42 -10.78
N GLU A 106 -17.00 19.83 -11.97
CA GLU A 106 -16.66 18.42 -12.19
C GLU A 106 -15.15 18.18 -12.23
N TRP A 107 -14.67 17.29 -11.36
CA TRP A 107 -13.26 16.89 -11.23
C TRP A 107 -12.93 15.53 -11.85
N ASN A 108 -13.91 14.86 -12.46
CA ASN A 108 -13.82 13.48 -12.94
C ASN A 108 -13.43 12.49 -11.83
N ALA A 109 -13.81 12.81 -10.59
CA ALA A 109 -13.59 11.98 -9.41
C ALA A 109 -14.94 11.48 -8.85
N ARG A 110 -14.97 10.23 -8.41
CA ARG A 110 -16.10 9.55 -7.76
C ARG A 110 -15.64 9.11 -6.38
N LEU A 111 -15.88 9.98 -5.40
CA LEU A 111 -15.41 9.82 -4.03
C LEU A 111 -16.56 9.40 -3.12
N PHE A 112 -16.40 8.31 -2.39
CA PHE A 112 -17.45 7.75 -1.53
C PHE A 112 -16.98 7.66 -0.08
N LYS A 113 -17.74 8.25 0.84
CA LYS A 113 -17.47 8.11 2.28
C LYS A 113 -17.82 6.69 2.71
N GLN A 114 -16.86 6.00 3.31
CA GLN A 114 -17.09 4.71 3.95
C GLN A 114 -17.65 4.93 5.36
N ASP A 115 -18.94 4.65 5.54
CA ASP A 115 -19.51 4.49 6.87
C ASP A 115 -19.11 3.11 7.42
N TRP A 116 -18.29 3.11 8.47
CA TRP A 116 -17.79 1.89 9.11
C TRP A 116 -18.85 1.19 9.95
N TYR A 117 -19.76 1.94 10.57
CA TYR A 117 -20.84 1.35 11.36
C TYR A 117 -21.84 0.65 10.44
N ALA A 118 -22.24 1.29 9.34
CA ALA A 118 -23.11 0.67 8.34
C ALA A 118 -22.43 -0.54 7.67
N ALA A 119 -21.17 -0.42 7.27
CA ALA A 119 -20.44 -1.53 6.67
C ALA A 119 -20.23 -2.70 7.63
N GLY A 120 -19.90 -2.43 8.89
CA GLY A 120 -19.79 -3.45 9.94
C GLY A 120 -21.11 -4.22 10.10
N ARG A 121 -22.26 -3.54 10.12
CA ARG A 121 -23.58 -4.19 10.19
C ARG A 121 -23.89 -5.07 8.97
N ASN A 122 -23.39 -4.71 7.78
CA ASN A 122 -23.56 -5.52 6.57
C ASN A 122 -22.39 -6.49 6.31
N GLY A 123 -21.45 -6.65 7.26
CA GLY A 123 -20.27 -7.51 7.08
C GLY A 123 -19.40 -7.13 5.88
N PHE A 124 -19.31 -5.83 5.56
CA PHE A 124 -18.48 -5.27 4.48
C PHE A 124 -18.77 -5.80 3.06
N ARG A 125 -19.95 -6.38 2.82
CA ARG A 125 -20.36 -6.92 1.50
C ARG A 125 -20.27 -5.91 0.35
N ASP A 126 -20.46 -4.63 0.64
CA ASP A 126 -20.40 -3.53 -0.35
C ASP A 126 -19.00 -2.92 -0.52
N SER A 127 -18.00 -3.50 0.14
CA SER A 127 -16.60 -3.05 0.12
C SER A 127 -15.66 -4.07 -0.50
N ASP A 128 -16.21 -5.03 -1.24
CA ASP A 128 -15.48 -5.96 -2.10
C ASP A 128 -14.51 -5.17 -2.99
N LEU A 129 -13.22 -5.46 -2.85
CA LEU A 129 -12.14 -4.76 -3.54
C LEU A 129 -12.19 -5.01 -5.05
N THR A 130 -12.59 -6.22 -5.47
CA THR A 130 -12.58 -6.63 -6.87
C THR A 130 -13.59 -5.83 -7.72
N LYS A 131 -14.77 -5.55 -7.15
CA LYS A 131 -15.82 -4.75 -7.80
C LYS A 131 -15.45 -3.28 -7.97
N GLN A 132 -14.39 -2.83 -7.30
CA GLN A 132 -13.92 -1.44 -7.40
C GLN A 132 -12.91 -1.24 -8.53
N CYS A 133 -12.50 -2.28 -9.25
CA CYS A 133 -11.58 -2.18 -10.40
C CYS A 133 -12.29 -1.79 -11.71
N ARG A 134 -13.61 -1.58 -11.69
CA ARG A 134 -14.41 -1.13 -12.86
C ARG A 134 -14.17 0.32 -13.30
N TYR A 135 -13.37 1.08 -12.55
CA TYR A 135 -13.02 2.46 -12.84
C TYR A 135 -11.65 2.53 -13.49
N ARG A 136 -11.47 3.39 -14.49
CA ARG A 136 -10.19 3.53 -15.19
C ARG A 136 -9.06 3.97 -14.26
N TYR A 137 -9.33 4.77 -13.24
CA TYR A 137 -8.31 5.29 -12.33
C TYR A 137 -8.70 5.08 -10.87
N LYS A 138 -7.69 4.88 -10.03
CA LYS A 138 -7.86 4.61 -8.60
C LYS A 138 -7.03 5.58 -7.78
N ILE A 139 -7.62 6.31 -6.86
CA ILE A 139 -6.87 7.27 -6.05
C ILE A 139 -6.33 6.56 -4.81
N TYR A 140 -5.03 6.70 -4.58
CA TYR A 140 -4.41 6.36 -3.32
C TYR A 140 -4.23 7.62 -2.46
N VAL A 141 -4.56 7.52 -1.18
CA VAL A 141 -4.37 8.58 -0.19
C VAL A 141 -4.14 7.97 1.19
N GLN A 142 -3.15 8.52 1.90
CA GLN A 142 -2.75 8.10 3.24
C GLN A 142 -3.93 8.15 4.24
N GLY A 143 -3.84 7.37 5.32
CA GLY A 143 -4.79 7.36 6.43
C GLY A 143 -4.24 8.12 7.65
N ASN A 144 -4.42 7.54 8.85
CA ASN A 144 -3.72 7.98 10.07
C ASN A 144 -2.19 7.97 9.87
N SER A 145 -1.72 7.00 9.10
CA SER A 145 -0.35 6.88 8.58
C SER A 145 -0.42 6.38 7.13
N TRP A 146 0.29 5.31 6.73
CA TRP A 146 0.07 4.70 5.42
C TRP A 146 -1.36 4.12 5.29
N SER A 147 -1.79 3.84 4.07
CA SER A 147 -3.07 3.14 3.85
C SER A 147 -2.82 1.77 3.24
N VAL A 148 -3.34 0.73 3.90
CA VAL A 148 -3.31 -0.66 3.41
C VAL A 148 -3.91 -0.82 2.00
N SER A 149 -4.74 0.14 1.56
CA SER A 149 -5.36 0.15 0.24
C SER A 149 -4.39 0.20 -0.94
N GLU A 150 -3.13 0.62 -0.75
CA GLU A 150 -2.16 0.83 -1.84
C GLU A 150 -2.00 -0.41 -2.72
N LYS A 151 -1.70 -1.57 -2.12
CA LYS A 151 -1.50 -2.82 -2.86
C LYS A 151 -2.77 -3.29 -3.59
N TYR A 152 -3.93 -3.11 -2.98
CA TYR A 152 -5.21 -3.48 -3.61
C TYR A 152 -5.56 -2.55 -4.78
N ILE A 153 -5.17 -1.27 -4.70
CA ILE A 153 -5.35 -0.31 -5.77
C ILE A 153 -4.43 -0.65 -6.95
N LEU A 154 -3.14 -0.93 -6.69
CA LEU A 154 -2.17 -1.31 -7.70
C LEU A 154 -2.63 -2.55 -8.50
N ALA A 155 -3.26 -3.52 -7.83
CA ALA A 155 -3.70 -4.77 -8.43
C ALA A 155 -4.91 -4.66 -9.39
N CYS A 156 -5.50 -3.48 -9.60
CA CYS A 156 -6.72 -3.32 -10.40
C CYS A 156 -6.54 -3.19 -11.92
N ASP A 157 -5.32 -3.25 -12.50
CA ASP A 157 -5.06 -2.86 -13.91
C ASP A 157 -5.52 -1.42 -14.25
N SER A 158 -5.72 -0.59 -13.23
CA SER A 158 -6.13 0.80 -13.34
C SER A 158 -4.99 1.67 -12.82
N PRO A 159 -4.56 2.73 -13.52
CA PRO A 159 -3.54 3.61 -13.00
C PRO A 159 -3.89 4.12 -11.60
N MET A 160 -2.93 3.95 -10.69
CA MET A 160 -3.01 4.53 -9.35
C MET A 160 -2.65 6.02 -9.43
N LEU A 161 -3.59 6.88 -9.05
CA LEU A 161 -3.34 8.30 -8.82
C LEU A 161 -2.92 8.47 -7.35
N ALA A 162 -1.62 8.53 -7.09
CA ALA A 162 -1.08 8.53 -5.74
C ALA A 162 -0.94 9.95 -5.20
N VAL A 163 -1.81 10.32 -4.26
CA VAL A 163 -1.64 11.55 -3.47
C VAL A 163 -0.36 11.42 -2.66
N ASP A 164 0.53 12.40 -2.82
CA ASP A 164 1.84 12.32 -2.20
C ASP A 164 1.77 12.21 -0.68
N THR A 165 2.67 11.40 -0.12
CA THR A 165 2.69 11.02 1.28
C THR A 165 4.13 10.86 1.76
N PRO A 166 4.45 11.25 3.01
CA PRO A 166 5.77 11.01 3.57
C PRO A 166 5.93 9.58 4.08
N PHE A 167 4.86 8.77 4.09
CA PHE A 167 4.88 7.40 4.56
C PHE A 167 5.38 6.45 3.49
N ARG A 168 6.26 5.53 3.91
CA ARG A 168 6.78 4.41 3.11
C ARG A 168 6.50 3.11 3.82
N ASP A 169 6.10 2.10 3.07
CA ASP A 169 6.04 0.70 3.48
C ASP A 169 7.17 -0.11 2.80
N PHE A 170 7.20 -1.41 3.05
CA PHE A 170 8.31 -2.27 2.64
C PHE A 170 8.47 -2.43 1.11
N PHE A 171 7.42 -2.22 0.31
CA PHE A 171 7.47 -2.35 -1.15
C PHE A 171 7.47 -1.00 -1.88
N SER A 172 7.00 0.09 -1.24
CA SER A 172 6.82 1.41 -1.87
C SER A 172 8.07 1.97 -2.55
N ARG A 173 9.28 1.58 -2.13
CA ARG A 173 10.55 1.97 -2.78
C ARG A 173 10.79 1.32 -4.14
N GLY A 174 10.09 0.23 -4.45
CA GLY A 174 10.10 -0.40 -5.78
C GLY A 174 9.17 0.29 -6.78
N LEU A 175 8.28 1.18 -6.31
CA LEU A 175 7.38 1.94 -7.18
C LEU A 175 8.12 3.11 -7.84
N VAL A 176 7.70 3.46 -9.04
CA VAL A 176 8.35 4.46 -9.89
C VAL A 176 7.26 5.32 -10.50
N ALA A 177 7.30 6.63 -10.25
CA ALA A 177 6.36 7.58 -10.80
C ALA A 177 6.35 7.54 -12.34
N GLY A 178 5.19 7.69 -12.96
CA GLY A 178 5.01 7.62 -14.42
C GLY A 178 5.12 6.21 -15.01
N LYS A 179 5.62 5.22 -14.26
CA LYS A 179 5.66 3.81 -14.67
C LYS A 179 4.60 2.98 -13.95
N HIS A 180 4.61 2.99 -12.61
CA HIS A 180 3.69 2.21 -11.79
C HIS A 180 2.48 3.01 -11.31
N TYR A 181 2.60 4.35 -11.22
CA TYR A 181 1.56 5.24 -10.72
C TYR A 181 1.73 6.68 -11.24
N TRP A 182 0.67 7.47 -11.13
CA TRP A 182 0.66 8.90 -11.43
C TRP A 182 0.70 9.71 -10.12
N PRO A 183 1.72 10.57 -9.88
CA PRO A 183 1.82 11.35 -8.66
C PRO A 183 0.80 12.50 -8.65
N ILE A 184 0.19 12.75 -7.50
CA ILE A 184 -0.80 13.82 -7.27
C ILE A 184 -0.29 14.73 -6.16
N ASP A 185 -0.21 16.03 -6.44
CA ASP A 185 0.13 17.04 -5.44
C ASP A 185 -0.95 17.12 -4.36
N PRO A 186 -0.64 16.89 -3.07
CA PRO A 186 -1.60 17.02 -1.98
C PRO A 186 -2.09 18.45 -1.78
N ALA A 187 -1.39 19.49 -2.25
CA ALA A 187 -1.85 20.88 -2.16
C ALA A 187 -3.00 21.17 -3.14
N ASP A 188 -3.02 20.52 -4.31
CA ASP A 188 -3.94 20.82 -5.42
C ASP A 188 -4.59 19.58 -6.06
N LYS A 189 -4.77 18.56 -5.24
CA LYS A 189 -5.29 17.22 -5.56
C LYS A 189 -6.56 17.20 -6.41
N CYS A 190 -7.56 18.08 -6.22
CA CYS A 190 -8.76 18.05 -7.06
C CYS A 190 -8.44 18.38 -8.52
N ARG A 191 -7.68 19.46 -8.76
CA ARG A 191 -7.24 19.85 -10.11
C ARG A 191 -6.26 18.84 -10.69
N ALA A 192 -5.30 18.39 -9.89
CA ALA A 192 -4.32 17.38 -10.31
C ALA A 192 -4.96 16.04 -10.71
N VAL A 193 -5.95 15.56 -9.93
CA VAL A 193 -6.74 14.36 -10.28
C VAL A 193 -7.49 14.58 -11.58
N LYS A 194 -8.18 15.72 -11.72
CA LYS A 194 -8.90 16.02 -12.96
C LYS A 194 -7.97 15.99 -14.18
N LEU A 195 -6.81 16.62 -14.09
CA LEU A 195 -5.85 16.66 -15.19
C LEU A 195 -5.32 15.27 -15.53
N ALA A 196 -4.98 14.46 -14.54
CA ALA A 196 -4.54 13.09 -14.75
C ALA A 196 -5.61 12.25 -15.47
N VAL A 197 -6.88 12.40 -15.07
CA VAL A 197 -8.01 11.69 -15.68
C VAL A 197 -8.28 12.19 -17.10
N ASP A 198 -8.30 13.50 -17.32
CA ASP A 198 -8.51 14.10 -18.65
C ASP A 198 -7.40 13.66 -19.62
N TRP A 199 -6.14 13.74 -19.18
CA TRP A 199 -4.99 13.28 -19.96
C TRP A 199 -5.08 11.79 -20.26
N GLY A 200 -5.36 10.95 -19.26
CA GLY A 200 -5.41 9.51 -19.44
C GLY A 200 -6.54 9.08 -20.38
N ASN A 201 -7.68 9.77 -20.32
CA ASN A 201 -8.81 9.51 -21.21
C ASN A 201 -8.52 9.95 -22.66
N ALA A 202 -7.72 11.00 -22.85
CA ALA A 202 -7.21 11.41 -24.16
C ALA A 202 -6.07 10.51 -24.67
N HIS A 203 -5.35 9.83 -23.77
CA HIS A 203 -4.20 8.97 -24.07
C HIS A 203 -4.40 7.54 -23.52
N PRO A 204 -5.41 6.80 -24.02
CA PRO A 204 -5.80 5.52 -23.45
C PRO A 204 -4.70 4.46 -23.47
N GLY A 205 -3.86 4.43 -24.52
CA GLY A 205 -2.75 3.48 -24.63
C GLY A 205 -1.71 3.65 -23.50
N PRO A 206 -1.10 4.84 -23.34
CA PRO A 206 -0.22 5.13 -22.21
C PRO A 206 -0.88 4.92 -20.84
N ALA A 207 -2.13 5.35 -20.65
CA ALA A 207 -2.84 5.20 -19.38
C ALA A 207 -3.03 3.72 -19.03
N ARG A 208 -3.56 2.92 -19.95
CA ARG A 208 -3.72 1.47 -19.78
C ARG A 208 -2.40 0.79 -19.42
N ARG A 209 -1.32 1.09 -20.15
CA ARG A 209 0.01 0.51 -19.87
C ARG A 209 0.50 0.81 -18.46
N MET A 210 0.26 2.02 -17.93
CA MET A 210 0.62 2.34 -16.55
C MET A 210 -0.15 1.47 -15.55
N GLY A 211 -1.44 1.23 -15.80
CA GLY A 211 -2.26 0.34 -14.98
C GLY A 211 -1.75 -1.10 -15.01
N GLU A 212 -1.45 -1.64 -16.19
CA GLU A 212 -0.92 -3.00 -16.39
C GLU A 212 0.48 -3.18 -15.77
N VAL A 213 1.34 -2.16 -15.84
CA VAL A 213 2.68 -2.21 -15.23
C VAL A 213 2.59 -2.11 -13.70
N GLY A 214 1.69 -1.28 -13.16
CA GLY A 214 1.45 -1.20 -11.72
C GLY A 214 0.87 -2.49 -11.13
N SER A 215 -0.09 -3.11 -11.80
CA SER A 215 -0.65 -4.41 -11.39
C SER A 215 0.32 -5.56 -11.61
N GLY A 216 1.16 -5.48 -12.65
CA GLY A 216 2.28 -6.39 -12.88
C GLY A 216 3.23 -6.41 -11.69
N PHE A 217 3.66 -5.25 -11.20
CA PHE A 217 4.44 -5.15 -9.96
C PHE A 217 3.71 -5.81 -8.77
N ALA A 218 2.41 -5.56 -8.60
CA ALA A 218 1.65 -6.18 -7.51
C ALA A 218 1.54 -7.70 -7.60
N ARG A 219 1.44 -8.25 -8.81
CA ARG A 219 1.34 -9.69 -9.05
C ARG A 219 2.69 -10.39 -8.99
N GLU A 220 3.73 -9.77 -9.52
CA GLU A 220 5.02 -10.41 -9.78
C GLU A 220 6.06 -10.09 -8.69
N GLU A 221 6.07 -8.87 -8.15
CA GLU A 221 7.07 -8.40 -7.17
C GLU A 221 6.53 -8.39 -5.73
N MET A 222 5.21 -8.52 -5.56
CA MET A 222 4.56 -8.64 -4.24
C MET A 222 3.94 -10.03 -4.01
N GLY A 223 4.38 -11.07 -4.73
CA GLY A 223 3.99 -12.45 -4.45
C GLY A 223 4.38 -12.89 -3.03
N MET A 224 3.64 -13.83 -2.44
CA MET A 224 3.89 -14.26 -1.05
C MET A 224 5.31 -14.81 -0.83
N ASP A 225 5.91 -15.45 -1.83
CA ASP A 225 7.30 -15.90 -1.77
C ASP A 225 8.26 -14.72 -1.50
N TYR A 226 8.14 -13.63 -2.25
CA TYR A 226 8.93 -12.42 -2.03
C TYR A 226 8.61 -11.72 -0.70
N VAL A 227 7.36 -11.76 -0.24
CA VAL A 227 6.97 -11.24 1.07
C VAL A 227 7.69 -12.01 2.18
N TYR A 228 7.69 -13.35 2.14
CA TYR A 228 8.40 -14.17 3.12
C TYR A 228 9.92 -14.05 2.99
N GLU A 229 10.47 -13.97 1.78
CA GLU A 229 11.90 -13.73 1.57
C GLU A 229 12.34 -12.39 2.17
N TYR A 230 11.54 -11.32 1.99
CA TYR A 230 11.79 -10.03 2.63
C TYR A 230 11.77 -10.17 4.16
N MET A 231 10.73 -10.80 4.72
CA MET A 231 10.64 -11.02 6.18
C MET A 231 11.86 -11.76 6.72
N LEU A 232 12.23 -12.88 6.10
CA LEU A 232 13.37 -13.69 6.51
C LEU A 232 14.68 -12.90 6.40
N SER A 233 14.85 -12.16 5.32
CA SER A 233 16.05 -11.34 5.07
C SER A 233 16.21 -10.25 6.12
N VAL A 234 15.14 -9.52 6.44
CA VAL A 234 15.17 -8.48 7.48
C VAL A 234 15.48 -9.10 8.85
N LEU A 235 14.85 -10.24 9.17
CA LEU A 235 15.08 -10.92 10.45
C LEU A 235 16.50 -11.48 10.59
N LYS A 236 17.06 -12.08 9.54
CA LYS A 236 18.45 -12.58 9.51
C LYS A 236 19.46 -11.42 9.66
N ARG A 237 19.24 -10.31 8.94
CA ARG A 237 20.12 -9.14 9.04
C ARG A 237 20.03 -8.51 10.43
N TYR A 238 18.83 -8.40 10.99
CA TYR A 238 18.65 -7.90 12.35
C TYR A 238 19.29 -8.81 13.40
N SER A 239 19.14 -10.14 13.30
CA SER A 239 19.71 -11.07 14.28
C SER A 239 21.23 -11.04 14.29
N ALA A 240 21.88 -10.81 13.14
CA ALA A 240 23.33 -10.64 13.03
C ALA A 240 23.86 -9.37 13.76
N LEU A 241 22.99 -8.41 14.07
CA LEU A 241 23.36 -7.19 14.81
C LEU A 241 23.27 -7.38 16.34
N LEU A 242 22.70 -8.49 16.82
CA LEU A 242 22.55 -8.74 18.25
C LEU A 242 23.92 -8.97 18.89
N ARG A 243 24.19 -8.23 19.96
CA ARG A 243 25.44 -8.33 20.75
C ARG A 243 25.30 -9.24 21.97
N TYR A 244 24.22 -10.00 22.02
CA TYR A 244 23.88 -10.89 23.12
C TYR A 244 23.21 -12.15 22.56
N LYS A 245 23.25 -13.23 23.34
CA LYS A 245 22.50 -14.45 23.04
C LYS A 245 21.08 -14.31 23.59
N PRO A 246 20.02 -14.35 22.75
CA PRO A 246 18.65 -14.28 23.23
C PRO A 246 18.31 -15.44 24.18
N ALA A 247 17.48 -15.16 25.18
CA ALA A 247 16.90 -16.15 26.07
C ALA A 247 15.37 -15.96 26.09
N VAL A 248 14.63 -17.04 26.31
CA VAL A 248 13.16 -17.01 26.42
C VAL A 248 12.78 -16.35 27.76
N PRO A 249 12.01 -15.25 27.77
CA PRO A 249 11.56 -14.63 29.01
C PRO A 249 10.60 -15.55 29.79
N GLU A 250 10.61 -15.45 31.13
CA GLU A 250 9.77 -16.28 32.03
C GLU A 250 8.26 -16.20 31.71
N LYS A 251 7.79 -15.03 31.25
CA LYS A 251 6.37 -14.78 30.91
C LYS A 251 6.05 -14.98 29.43
N ALA A 252 6.99 -15.49 28.64
CA ALA A 252 6.74 -15.74 27.23
C ALA A 252 5.73 -16.88 27.07
N VAL A 253 4.80 -16.71 26.13
CA VAL A 253 3.84 -17.74 25.74
C VAL A 253 4.27 -18.27 24.38
N GLU A 254 4.36 -19.59 24.26
CA GLU A 254 4.64 -20.23 22.98
C GLU A 254 3.47 -20.05 22.01
N VAL A 255 3.81 -19.69 20.77
CA VAL A 255 2.85 -19.51 19.70
C VAL A 255 3.06 -20.62 18.68
N SER A 256 2.06 -21.47 18.49
CA SER A 256 2.03 -22.53 17.48
C SER A 256 0.87 -22.28 16.51
N LEU A 257 0.82 -23.01 15.39
CA LEU A 257 -0.32 -22.93 14.47
C LEU A 257 -1.63 -23.29 15.18
N GLU A 258 -1.59 -24.30 16.04
CA GLU A 258 -2.73 -24.74 16.83
C GLU A 258 -3.13 -23.67 17.86
N SER A 259 -2.18 -23.07 18.57
CA SER A 259 -2.50 -22.02 19.56
C SER A 259 -3.06 -20.75 18.90
N MET A 260 -2.65 -20.46 17.67
CA MET A 260 -3.17 -19.33 16.89
C MET A 260 -4.57 -19.59 16.34
N VAL A 261 -4.83 -20.77 15.77
CA VAL A 261 -6.03 -21.05 14.97
C VAL A 261 -7.17 -21.68 15.79
N CYS A 262 -6.88 -22.60 16.71
CA CYS A 262 -7.92 -23.36 17.43
C CYS A 262 -8.89 -22.49 18.25
N PRO A 263 -8.45 -21.38 18.89
CA PRO A 263 -9.37 -20.49 19.62
C PRO A 263 -10.27 -19.63 18.72
N ARG A 264 -10.02 -19.60 17.41
CA ARG A 264 -10.66 -18.69 16.45
C ARG A 264 -11.89 -19.34 15.83
N GLY A 265 -12.89 -18.52 15.53
CA GLY A 265 -14.13 -18.94 14.86
C GLY A 265 -14.45 -18.06 13.65
N GLY A 266 -15.44 -18.48 12.87
CA GLY A 266 -15.95 -17.72 11.72
C GLY A 266 -14.86 -17.27 10.75
N ARG A 267 -14.94 -16.01 10.32
CA ARG A 267 -14.07 -15.46 9.27
C ARG A 267 -12.60 -15.43 9.66
N GLU A 268 -12.27 -15.19 10.93
CA GLU A 268 -10.88 -15.23 11.40
C GLU A 268 -10.23 -16.60 11.13
N ARG A 269 -10.92 -17.68 11.53
CA ARG A 269 -10.43 -19.05 11.31
C ARG A 269 -10.34 -19.40 9.83
N GLU A 270 -11.34 -19.00 9.04
CA GLU A 270 -11.33 -19.23 7.59
C GLU A 270 -10.10 -18.61 6.92
N LEU A 271 -9.85 -17.32 7.16
CA LEU A 271 -8.73 -16.61 6.52
C LEU A 271 -7.37 -17.11 7.02
N MET A 272 -7.25 -17.49 8.30
CA MET A 272 -6.02 -18.13 8.80
C MET A 272 -5.75 -19.47 8.12
N MET A 273 -6.78 -20.28 7.87
CA MET A 273 -6.62 -21.55 7.17
C MET A 273 -6.32 -21.37 5.69
N GLU A 274 -6.88 -20.33 5.08
CA GLU A 274 -6.67 -19.97 3.68
C GLU A 274 -5.25 -19.42 3.41
N SER A 275 -4.71 -18.63 4.35
CA SER A 275 -3.37 -18.06 4.28
C SER A 275 -2.27 -19.00 4.81
N ARG A 276 -2.64 -20.23 5.21
CA ARG A 276 -1.68 -21.21 5.72
C ARG A 276 -0.82 -21.76 4.58
N GLU A 277 0.49 -21.60 4.72
CA GLU A 277 1.45 -22.26 3.84
C GLU A 277 1.36 -23.78 3.93
N ARG A 278 1.29 -24.41 2.76
CA ARG A 278 1.12 -25.87 2.63
C ARG A 278 2.45 -26.61 2.60
N TYR A 279 3.51 -25.91 2.22
CA TYR A 279 4.83 -26.47 2.01
C TYR A 279 5.87 -25.60 2.70
N VAL A 280 6.95 -26.22 3.13
CA VAL A 280 8.14 -25.51 3.58
C VAL A 280 9.04 -25.36 2.36
N ALA A 281 9.53 -24.15 2.09
CA ALA A 281 10.53 -23.93 1.07
C ALA A 281 11.78 -24.78 1.39
N LEU A 282 12.18 -25.62 0.43
CA LEU A 282 13.36 -26.48 0.55
C LEU A 282 14.63 -25.78 0.07
N ASP A 283 14.46 -24.75 -0.76
CA ASP A 283 15.56 -24.01 -1.36
C ASP A 283 16.09 -22.94 -0.39
N GLU A 284 17.39 -22.68 -0.49
CA GLU A 284 17.99 -21.57 0.25
C GLU A 284 17.47 -20.23 -0.30
N PRO A 285 17.24 -19.23 0.57
CA PRO A 285 16.77 -17.92 0.12
C PRO A 285 17.73 -17.31 -0.89
N CYS A 286 17.20 -16.61 -1.89
CA CYS A 286 18.00 -15.90 -2.87
C CYS A 286 19.05 -15.01 -2.19
N THR A 287 20.27 -14.97 -2.74
CA THR A 287 21.29 -14.03 -2.27
C THR A 287 20.88 -12.62 -2.70
N LEU A 288 20.50 -11.80 -1.73
CA LEU A 288 20.16 -10.40 -1.99
C LEU A 288 21.37 -9.67 -2.61
N PRO A 289 21.15 -8.80 -3.62
CA PRO A 289 22.21 -7.94 -4.12
C PRO A 289 22.78 -7.06 -2.99
N PRO A 290 24.02 -6.58 -3.15
CA PRO A 290 24.59 -5.64 -2.18
C PRO A 290 23.68 -4.41 -2.02
N PRO A 291 23.64 -3.79 -0.83
CA PRO A 291 22.90 -2.55 -0.64
C PRO A 291 23.35 -1.48 -1.63
N PHE A 292 22.40 -0.65 -2.09
CA PHE A 292 22.74 0.54 -2.87
C PHE A 292 23.73 1.42 -2.10
N THR A 293 24.71 1.92 -2.83
CA THR A 293 25.64 2.94 -2.37
C THR A 293 24.90 4.25 -2.10
N ALA A 294 25.53 5.14 -1.33
CA ALA A 294 24.95 6.44 -1.04
C ALA A 294 24.74 7.29 -2.32
N ASP A 295 25.61 7.12 -3.33
CA ASP A 295 25.45 7.75 -4.64
C ASP A 295 24.26 7.19 -5.42
N GLU A 296 24.12 5.87 -5.51
CA GLU A 296 22.97 5.25 -6.18
C GLU A 296 21.64 5.67 -5.55
N VAL A 297 21.57 5.72 -4.21
CA VAL A 297 20.37 6.21 -3.50
C VAL A 297 20.10 7.68 -3.84
N ARG A 298 21.13 8.53 -3.91
CA ARG A 298 20.98 9.94 -4.32
C ARG A 298 20.49 10.05 -5.77
N GLU A 299 21.08 9.31 -6.70
CA GLU A 299 20.68 9.32 -8.10
C GLU A 299 19.27 8.78 -8.32
N MET A 300 18.87 7.73 -7.60
CA MET A 300 17.49 7.24 -7.58
C MET A 300 16.53 8.33 -7.09
N ALA A 301 16.87 9.02 -6.00
CA ALA A 301 16.05 10.11 -5.47
C ALA A 301 15.93 11.29 -6.46
N VAL A 302 17.04 11.69 -7.09
CA VAL A 302 17.04 12.76 -8.11
C VAL A 302 16.19 12.37 -9.32
N ARG A 303 16.30 11.12 -9.80
CA ARG A 303 15.49 10.64 -10.92
C ARG A 303 14.01 10.59 -10.57
N ASP A 304 13.66 10.10 -9.38
CA ASP A 304 12.27 10.09 -8.91
C ASP A 304 11.74 11.53 -8.84
N GLU A 305 12.50 12.45 -8.26
CA GLU A 305 12.13 13.86 -8.18
C GLU A 305 11.99 14.52 -9.56
N GLU A 306 12.88 14.22 -10.50
CA GLU A 306 12.79 14.77 -11.87
C GLU A 306 11.53 14.28 -12.59
N VAL A 307 11.22 12.98 -12.49
CA VAL A 307 10.01 12.40 -13.10
C VAL A 307 8.76 12.98 -12.45
N ARG A 308 8.74 13.07 -11.12
CA ARG A 308 7.64 13.67 -10.36
C ARG A 308 7.47 15.14 -10.72
N SER A 309 8.55 15.92 -10.72
CA SER A 309 8.56 17.33 -11.11
C SER A 309 8.04 17.54 -12.53
N LYS A 310 8.42 16.69 -13.50
CA LYS A 310 7.88 16.75 -14.88
C LYS A 310 6.37 16.48 -14.91
N LEU A 311 5.90 15.44 -14.23
CA LEU A 311 4.48 15.09 -14.15
C LEU A 311 3.65 16.16 -13.41
N LEU A 312 4.21 16.74 -12.36
CA LEU A 312 3.61 17.85 -11.61
C LEU A 312 3.62 19.15 -12.43
N HIS A 313 4.68 19.39 -13.21
CA HIS A 313 4.74 20.55 -14.12
C HIS A 313 3.69 20.44 -15.23
N MET A 314 3.49 19.25 -15.82
CA MET A 314 2.36 19.00 -16.73
C MET A 314 1.02 19.34 -16.06
N GLN A 315 0.85 19.02 -14.77
CA GLN A 315 -0.35 19.38 -14.00
C GLN A 315 -0.53 20.91 -13.84
N MET A 316 0.58 21.65 -13.77
CA MET A 316 0.53 23.11 -13.65
C MET A 316 0.20 23.79 -14.98
N VAL A 317 0.77 23.31 -16.09
CA VAL A 317 0.72 23.98 -17.40
C VAL A 317 -0.44 23.51 -18.29
N GLY A 318 -1.03 22.34 -18.01
CA GLY A 318 -2.24 21.88 -18.70
C GLY A 318 -2.03 21.26 -20.08
N HIS A 319 -0.78 20.86 -20.41
CA HIS A 319 -0.40 20.22 -21.66
C HIS A 319 0.36 18.92 -21.41
#